data_AF-T2J0P7-F1
#
_entry.id   AF-T2J0P7-F1
#
_cell.length_a   1.000
_cell.length_b   1.000
_cell.length_c   1.000
_cell.angle_alpha   90.00
_cell.angle_beta   90.00
_cell.angle_gamma   90.00
#
_symmetry.space_group_name_H-M   'P 1'
#
loop_
_entity.id
_entity.type
_entity.pdbx_description
1 polymer ?
#
loop_
_entity_poly.entity_id
_entity_poly.type
_entity_poly.pdbx_seq_one_letter_code
_entity_poly.pdbx_strand_id
1 'polypeptide(L)'
;MFMAENSKYREQNLTRVEEFLADIRVYYVDEKTAKIYGQIKASLIKGFGPKEKTKRKTTKITQLGFDENDLWITAIAIRNKLTLVSADSDFPRIQRIINFSLENWLDKG
;
A
#
# COMPACT_ATOMS: atom_id res chain seq x y z
N MET A 1 -10.17 -0.67 -10.98
CA MET A 1 -11.47 -0.39 -11.62
C MET A 1 -11.75 1.11 -11.75
N PHE A 2 -11.76 1.93 -10.69
CA PHE A 2 -12.15 3.37 -10.75
C PHE A 2 -11.57 4.19 -11.92
N MET A 3 -10.26 4.08 -12.20
CA MET A 3 -9.63 4.81 -13.31
C MET A 3 -10.09 4.30 -14.69
N ALA A 4 -10.34 3.00 -14.83
CA ALA A 4 -10.90 2.43 -16.04
C ALA A 4 -12.36 2.89 -16.25
N GLU A 5 -13.16 2.91 -15.17
CA GLU A 5 -14.55 3.38 -15.19
C GLU A 5 -14.70 4.83 -15.66
N ASN A 6 -13.75 5.70 -15.28
CA ASN A 6 -13.77 7.12 -15.65
C ASN A 6 -13.00 7.41 -16.96
N SER A 7 -12.59 6.38 -17.70
CA SER A 7 -11.81 6.55 -18.92
C SER A 7 -12.70 6.75 -20.16
N LYS A 8 -12.19 7.50 -21.15
CA LYS A 8 -12.78 7.54 -22.50
C LYS A 8 -12.81 6.16 -23.19
N TYR A 9 -11.90 5.27 -22.81
CA TYR A 9 -11.79 3.90 -23.33
C TYR A 9 -12.27 2.88 -22.28
N ARG A 10 -13.37 3.19 -21.60
CA ARG A 10 -13.88 2.44 -20.44
C ARG A 10 -13.91 0.92 -20.66
N GLU A 11 -14.64 0.45 -21.67
CA GLU A 11 -14.80 -0.98 -21.94
C GLU A 11 -13.45 -1.68 -22.18
N GLN A 12 -12.63 -1.11 -23.06
CA GLN A 12 -11.31 -1.66 -23.38
C GLN A 12 -10.40 -1.74 -22.14
N ASN A 13 -10.44 -0.72 -21.29
CA ASN A 13 -9.63 -0.70 -20.07
C ASN A 13 -10.16 -1.66 -19.00
N LEU A 14 -11.48 -1.85 -18.90
CA LEU A 14 -12.07 -2.83 -18.01
C LEU A 14 -11.69 -4.24 -18.44
N THR A 15 -11.86 -4.60 -19.72
CA THR A 15 -11.47 -5.91 -20.25
C THR A 15 -10.00 -6.21 -20.01
N ARG A 16 -9.10 -5.27 -20.30
CA ARG A 16 -7.65 -5.45 -20.03
C ARG A 16 -7.35 -5.71 -18.56
N VAL A 17 -8.04 -5.02 -17.65
CA VAL A 17 -7.85 -5.22 -16.21
C VAL A 17 -8.40 -6.59 -15.79
N GLU A 18 -9.57 -7.00 -16.31
CA GLU A 18 -10.17 -8.30 -16.01
C GLU A 18 -9.33 -9.47 -16.51
N GLU A 19 -8.83 -9.39 -17.74
CA GLU A 19 -7.91 -10.38 -18.33
C GLU A 19 -6.62 -10.49 -17.48
N PHE A 20 -6.01 -9.35 -17.13
CA PHE A 20 -4.82 -9.36 -16.28
C PHE A 20 -5.09 -9.98 -14.90
N LEU A 21 -6.24 -9.67 -14.29
CA LEU A 21 -6.61 -10.23 -12.99
C LEU A 21 -6.89 -11.74 -13.04
N ALA A 22 -7.33 -12.27 -14.19
CA ALA A 22 -7.56 -13.70 -14.36
C ALA A 22 -6.26 -14.52 -14.36
N ASP A 23 -5.14 -13.91 -14.79
CA ASP A 23 -3.84 -14.57 -14.90
C ASP A 23 -2.99 -14.51 -13.62
N ILE A 24 -3.42 -13.74 -12.61
CA ILE A 24 -2.68 -13.55 -11.37
C ILE A 24 -3.45 -14.02 -10.13
N ARG A 25 -2.71 -14.34 -9.08
CA ARG A 25 -3.33 -14.63 -7.78
C ARG A 25 -3.74 -13.34 -7.08
N VAL A 26 -5.03 -13.20 -6.82
CA VAL A 26 -5.60 -12.08 -6.05
C VAL A 26 -5.64 -12.41 -4.56
N TYR A 27 -5.10 -11.52 -3.72
CA TYR A 27 -5.14 -11.64 -2.26
C TYR A 27 -6.13 -10.63 -1.67
N TYR A 28 -7.13 -11.13 -0.96
CA TYR A 28 -8.16 -10.29 -0.35
C TYR A 28 -7.76 -9.78 1.05
N VAL A 29 -8.30 -8.61 1.40
CA VAL A 29 -8.24 -8.05 2.75
C VAL A 29 -9.16 -8.84 3.67
N ASP A 30 -8.66 -9.21 4.84
CA ASP A 30 -9.44 -9.79 5.92
C ASP A 30 -9.09 -9.12 7.26
N GLU A 31 -9.65 -9.62 8.35
CA GLU A 31 -9.37 -9.13 9.71
C GLU A 31 -7.87 -9.16 10.06
N LYS A 32 -7.14 -10.19 9.62
CA LYS A 32 -5.70 -10.32 9.86
C LYS A 32 -4.93 -9.22 9.11
N THR A 33 -5.30 -8.96 7.85
CA THR A 33 -4.74 -7.84 7.08
C THR A 33 -5.06 -6.51 7.77
N ALA A 34 -6.28 -6.31 8.24
CA ALA A 34 -6.70 -5.08 8.91
C ALA A 34 -5.92 -4.80 10.21
N LYS A 35 -5.63 -5.85 10.98
CA LYS A 35 -4.79 -5.75 12.18
C LYS A 35 -3.36 -5.29 11.83
N ILE A 36 -2.76 -5.86 10.79
CA ILE A 36 -1.41 -5.49 10.33
C ILE A 36 -1.42 -4.04 9.81
N TYR A 37 -2.42 -3.66 9.02
CA TYR A 37 -2.61 -2.27 8.56
C TYR A 37 -2.64 -1.28 9.74
N GLY A 38 -3.40 -1.59 10.80
CA GLY A 38 -3.47 -0.73 11.99
C GLY A 38 -2.11 -0.59 12.70
N GLN A 39 -1.33 -1.67 12.77
CA GLN A 39 0.03 -1.65 13.32
C GLN A 39 0.98 -0.82 12.46
N ILE A 40 0.89 -0.92 11.13
CA ILE A 40 1.66 -0.11 10.18
C ILE A 40 1.36 1.36 10.41
N LYS A 41 0.08 1.73 10.36
CA LYS A 41 -0.36 3.12 10.52
C LYS A 41 0.10 3.74 11.85
N ALA A 42 -0.06 3.00 12.95
CA ALA A 42 0.41 3.46 14.26
C ALA A 42 1.93 3.67 14.30
N SER A 43 2.69 2.78 13.68
CA SER A 43 4.16 2.86 13.64
C SER A 43 4.63 4.05 12.80
N LEU A 44 4.01 4.30 11.65
CA LEU A 44 4.32 5.45 10.80
C LEU A 44 3.95 6.78 11.49
N ILE A 45 2.78 6.88 12.12
CA ILE A 45 2.39 8.07 12.88
C ILE A 45 3.35 8.30 14.06
N LYS A 46 3.85 7.25 14.70
CA LYS A 46 4.85 7.37 15.76
C LYS A 46 6.21 7.83 15.23
N GLY A 47 6.63 7.35 14.05
CA GLY A 47 7.94 7.64 13.46
C GLY A 47 8.02 9.00 12.74
N PHE A 48 6.97 9.37 12.00
CA PHE A 48 6.94 10.56 11.15
C PHE A 48 5.98 11.66 11.66
N GLY A 49 5.07 11.33 12.58
CA GLY A 49 4.13 12.29 13.13
C GLY A 49 4.70 13.17 14.25
N PRO A 50 3.91 14.15 14.73
CA PRO A 50 4.36 15.10 15.75
C PRO A 50 4.72 14.42 17.08
N LYS A 51 5.69 15.00 17.80
CA LYS A 51 6.10 14.54 19.14
C LYS A 51 5.01 14.74 20.18
N GLU A 52 4.17 15.76 20.01
CA GLU A 52 3.07 16.11 20.90
C GLU A 52 1.93 15.08 20.83
N LYS A 53 1.55 14.51 21.97
CA LYS A 53 0.63 13.36 22.06
C LYS A 53 -0.78 13.67 21.54
N THR A 54 -1.29 14.87 21.81
CA THR A 54 -2.61 15.36 21.38
C THR A 54 -2.69 15.44 19.85
N LYS A 55 -1.71 16.10 19.21
CA LYS A 55 -1.62 16.22 17.75
C LYS A 55 -1.40 14.88 17.06
N ARG A 56 -0.63 13.97 17.67
CA ARG A 56 -0.38 12.64 17.11
C ARG A 56 -1.66 11.82 16.95
N LYS A 57 -2.59 11.89 17.91
CA LYS A 57 -3.86 11.13 17.87
C LYS A 57 -4.76 11.49 16.70
N THR A 58 -4.69 12.73 16.22
CA THR A 58 -5.54 13.25 15.14
C THR A 58 -4.81 13.33 13.80
N THR A 59 -3.51 13.01 13.78
CA THR A 59 -2.69 13.02 12.57
C THR A 59 -3.18 11.93 11.61
N LYS A 60 -3.55 12.33 10.39
CA LYS A 60 -3.90 11.40 9.31
C LYS A 60 -2.62 10.94 8.62
N ILE A 61 -2.62 9.72 8.07
CA ILE A 61 -1.44 9.21 7.37
C ILE A 61 -1.10 10.04 6.12
N THR A 62 -2.12 10.55 5.44
CA THR A 62 -1.98 11.43 4.28
C THR A 62 -1.29 12.76 4.61
N GLN A 63 -1.42 13.24 5.85
CA GLN A 63 -0.68 14.43 6.30
C GLN A 63 0.82 14.17 6.48
N LEU A 64 1.22 12.90 6.58
CA LEU A 64 2.62 12.46 6.61
C LEU A 64 3.13 12.12 5.20
N GLY A 65 2.30 12.35 4.18
CA GLY A 65 2.60 12.08 2.78
C GLY A 65 2.68 10.60 2.46
N PHE A 66 1.81 9.76 3.05
CA PHE A 66 1.62 8.37 2.60
C PHE A 66 0.17 8.17 2.17
N ASP A 67 -0.04 7.31 1.17
CA ASP A 67 -1.37 6.90 0.76
C ASP A 67 -1.90 5.71 1.57
N GLU A 68 -3.20 5.74 1.89
CA GLU A 68 -3.85 4.69 2.68
C GLU A 68 -3.79 3.33 1.96
N ASN A 69 -3.83 3.33 0.62
CA ASN A 69 -3.78 2.10 -0.18
C ASN A 69 -2.40 1.43 -0.09
N ASP A 70 -1.31 2.19 0.00
CA ASP A 70 0.04 1.62 0.13
C ASP A 70 0.21 0.89 1.46
N LEU A 71 -0.42 1.40 2.52
CA LEU A 71 -0.46 0.73 3.81
C LEU A 71 -1.22 -0.59 3.72
N TRP A 72 -2.35 -0.63 3.00
CA TRP A 72 -3.11 -1.86 2.78
C TRP A 72 -2.35 -2.89 1.94
N ILE A 73 -1.69 -2.45 0.86
CA ILE A 73 -0.86 -3.31 0.01
C ILE A 73 0.32 -3.87 0.81
N THR A 74 0.99 -3.04 1.61
CA THR A 74 2.06 -3.46 2.51
C THR A 74 1.56 -4.49 3.53
N ALA A 75 0.36 -4.29 4.10
CA ALA A 75 -0.23 -5.23 5.04
C ALA A 75 -0.51 -6.60 4.40
N ILE A 76 -1.01 -6.63 3.15
CA ILE A 76 -1.21 -7.86 2.38
C ILE A 76 0.12 -8.57 2.14
N ALA A 77 1.16 -7.84 1.73
CA ALA A 77 2.48 -8.41 1.46
C ALA A 77 3.07 -9.06 2.73
N ILE A 78 3.03 -8.35 3.88
CA ILE A 78 3.51 -8.87 5.16
C ILE A 78 2.71 -10.10 5.59
N ARG A 79 1.37 -10.05 5.54
CA ARG A 79 0.50 -11.17 5.95
C ARG A 79 0.82 -12.46 5.20
N ASN A 80 1.07 -12.34 3.90
CA ASN A 80 1.28 -13.47 3.01
C ASN A 80 2.76 -13.79 2.79
N LYS A 81 3.68 -13.10 3.48
CA LYS A 81 5.15 -13.26 3.35
C LYS A 81 5.64 -13.08 1.92
N LEU A 82 5.09 -12.09 1.21
CA LEU A 82 5.43 -11.77 -0.17
C LEU A 82 6.49 -10.68 -0.24
N THR A 83 7.21 -10.64 -1.35
CA THR A 83 8.01 -9.48 -1.77
C THR A 83 7.09 -8.47 -2.43
N LEU A 84 7.07 -7.25 -1.91
CA LEU A 84 6.39 -6.12 -2.54
C LEU A 84 7.29 -5.59 -3.65
N VAL A 85 6.80 -5.54 -4.89
CA VAL A 85 7.54 -4.99 -6.03
C VAL A 85 6.91 -3.65 -6.40
N SER A 86 7.66 -2.55 -6.30
CA SER A 86 7.16 -1.22 -6.64
C SER A 86 8.30 -0.24 -6.92
N ALA A 87 8.05 0.74 -7.79
CA ALA A 87 8.91 1.90 -8.01
C ALA A 87 8.44 3.15 -7.22
N ASP A 88 7.37 3.02 -6.43
CA ASP A 88 6.84 4.12 -5.63
C ASP A 88 7.76 4.44 -4.44
N SER A 89 8.07 5.73 -4.26
CA SER A 89 8.92 6.25 -3.21
C SER A 89 8.37 6.05 -1.78
N ASP A 90 7.07 5.78 -1.63
CA ASP A 90 6.46 5.56 -0.33
C ASP A 90 6.87 4.22 0.30
N PHE A 91 7.03 3.15 -0.49
CA PHE A 91 7.39 1.83 0.06
C PHE A 91 8.78 1.81 0.72
N PRO A 92 9.84 2.40 0.14
CA PRO A 92 11.12 2.58 0.84
C PRO A 92 10.99 3.36 2.16
N ARG A 93 10.13 4.38 2.22
CA ARG A 93 9.89 5.16 3.44
C ARG A 93 9.17 4.34 4.51
N ILE A 94 8.21 3.50 4.12
CA ILE A 94 7.52 2.57 5.01
C ILE A 94 8.52 1.52 5.53
N GLN A 95 9.40 1.00 4.67
CA GLN A 95 10.39 -0.03 5.01
C GLN A 95 11.38 0.42 6.08
N ARG A 96 11.68 1.73 6.17
CA ARG A 96 12.53 2.31 7.22
C ARG A 96 11.96 2.14 8.63
N ILE A 97 10.64 1.98 8.76
CA ILE A 97 9.96 1.83 10.05
C ILE A 97 9.55 0.37 10.30
N ILE A 98 9.27 -0.37 9.24
CA ILE A 98 8.69 -1.71 9.30
C ILE A 98 9.44 -2.62 8.34
N ASN A 99 9.93 -3.74 8.85
CA ASN A 99 10.66 -4.68 8.01
C ASN A 99 9.70 -5.51 7.13
N PHE A 100 9.93 -5.47 5.81
CA PHE A 100 9.30 -6.34 4.81
C PHE A 100 10.22 -6.43 3.58
N SER A 101 9.98 -7.41 2.71
CA SER A 101 10.75 -7.57 1.47
C SER A 101 10.22 -6.60 0.40
N LEU A 102 11.11 -5.76 -0.14
CA LEU A 102 10.81 -4.76 -1.16
C LEU A 102 11.81 -4.89 -2.31
N GLU A 103 11.31 -4.86 -3.54
CA GLU A 103 12.13 -4.77 -4.75
C GLU A 103 11.63 -3.66 -5.67
N ASN A 104 12.56 -3.04 -6.39
CA ASN A 104 12.26 -2.23 -7.56
C ASN A 104 12.84 -2.94 -8.79
N TRP A 105 12.00 -3.28 -9.76
CA TRP A 105 12.44 -3.97 -10.98
C TRP A 105 12.90 -3.03 -12.09
N LEU A 106 12.65 -1.73 -11.97
CA LEU A 106 13.18 -0.73 -12.91
C LEU A 106 14.66 -0.44 -12.67
N ASP A 107 15.15 -0.66 -11.45
CA ASP A 107 16.57 -0.45 -11.07
C ASP A 107 17.46 -1.66 -11.40
N LYS A 108 16.88 -2.74 -11.96
CA LYS A 108 17.59 -3.98 -12.32
C LYS A 108 17.89 -4.07 -13.84
N GLY A 109 17.81 -2.94 -14.55
CA GLY A 109 18.05 -2.82 -16.00
C GLY A 109 19.36 -2.12 -16.34
#